data_AF-A0A2G6NNM8-F1
#
_entry.id   AF-A0A2G6NNM8-F1
#
_cell.length_a   1.000
_cell.length_b   1.000
_cell.length_c   1.000
_cell.angle_alpha   90.00
_cell.angle_beta   90.00
_cell.angle_gamma   90.00
#
_symmetry.space_group_name_H-M   'P 1'
#
loop_
_entity.id
_entity.type
_entity.pdbx_description
1 polymer ?
#
loop_
_entity_poly.entity_id
_entity_poly.type
_entity_poly.pdbx_seq_one_letter_code
_entity_poly.pdbx_strand_id
1 'polypeptide(L)'
;MSMTDENTRSIYTILGGNNFLLIIPHGRKETAEENTGSSLAGFGRKMAKELGCYAVINNKYKQSIINCYDLETIKSREKVTKAFLLKIKQFKDEISGNGLLPHIFIFQVAEKPLPGGTHIFFGYGQGERGNNLRPHNPSFSPSLLGKFRVAIEDNYLKTEIAPPDSPFCGNETHHINQLFRQKNFAEDFFDPEVRSLLLTLSPDLFSEPESVQYAAKALASALKQFSRQMSLVRQIKVETIDIQEEKDFQYIFRIPNDSEYSELARESYIEELAASIERNGLLHPLVLLQKENGRYKILCGYRRFSAIKRLDHKWVEAKIFQEQDFNTEDFFNISLAENTRRRNLNPVEIGNFLESASQTMKLNNTMLAERFGETLGIGTPGRKVSHSTIHKYRKVYQIRARRESASIINDIINEKLPFAIAAEILAPIKNPADRDSFYLEVVKPLAPTRLQLQKILTLLQKKPDQLKNTINSDEIQGLIATAMRSDQKAPAFINLLQKTLVKPSAHCSYAKKIKEIRSKYFGPEAEKKDFNIKQDRRKKDGKIEVSFRITKDNYKEILNQLTELLDKEQIFP
;
A
#
# COMPACT_ATOMS: atom_id res chain seq x y z
N MET A 1 35.15 5.13 1.84
CA MET A 1 36.26 6.09 1.60
C MET A 1 37.16 6.05 2.81
N SER A 2 38.47 5.86 2.63
CA SER A 2 39.47 5.74 3.70
C SER A 2 39.73 7.10 4.38
N MET A 3 40.06 7.07 5.68
CA MET A 3 40.32 8.24 6.54
C MET A 3 41.44 9.18 6.08
N THR A 4 42.18 8.83 5.02
CA THR A 4 43.31 9.60 4.51
C THR A 4 42.93 10.72 3.53
N ASP A 5 41.70 10.75 3.02
CA ASP A 5 41.23 11.73 2.01
C ASP A 5 40.38 12.88 2.62
N GLU A 6 40.16 12.87 3.93
CA GLU A 6 39.30 13.85 4.64
C GLU A 6 40.00 15.20 4.92
N ASN A 7 41.34 15.25 4.92
CA ASN A 7 42.11 16.45 5.31
C ASN A 7 42.49 17.40 4.16
N THR A 8 42.18 17.08 2.90
CA THR A 8 42.59 17.88 1.72
C THR A 8 41.49 18.78 1.16
N ARG A 9 40.22 18.58 1.51
CA ARG A 9 39.10 19.38 0.99
C ARG A 9 38.93 20.71 1.73
N SER A 10 38.91 21.81 0.99
CA SER A 10 38.72 23.16 1.53
C SER A 10 37.31 23.39 2.08
N ILE A 11 36.30 22.78 1.44
CA ILE A 11 34.90 22.76 1.86
C ILE A 11 34.46 21.31 1.94
N TYR A 12 33.93 20.94 3.10
CA TYR A 12 33.46 19.61 3.42
C TYR A 12 31.93 19.56 3.33
N THR A 13 31.38 18.48 2.78
CA THR A 13 29.92 18.28 2.72
C THR A 13 29.55 16.96 3.36
N ILE A 14 28.47 16.96 4.14
CA ILE A 14 27.90 15.80 4.80
C ILE A 14 26.49 15.60 4.25
N LEU A 15 26.17 14.36 3.88
CA LEU A 15 24.82 13.99 3.49
C LEU A 15 23.99 13.70 4.74
N GLY A 16 22.77 14.21 4.79
CA GLY A 16 21.83 14.00 5.89
C GLY A 16 20.59 13.25 5.48
N GLY A 17 19.86 12.74 6.49
CA GLY A 17 18.59 12.03 6.35
C GLY A 17 17.38 12.77 6.90
N ASN A 18 17.53 13.96 7.48
CA ASN A 18 16.42 14.74 8.03
C ASN A 18 16.34 16.17 7.48
N ASN A 19 15.27 16.87 7.82
CA ASN A 19 15.00 18.24 7.38
C ASN A 19 15.95 19.32 7.93
N PHE A 20 17.11 18.95 8.49
CA PHE A 20 18.12 19.90 8.95
C PHE A 20 19.23 20.12 7.91
N LEU A 21 19.64 21.38 7.78
CA LEU A 21 20.81 21.79 6.99
C LEU A 21 21.75 22.64 7.83
N LEU A 22 22.93 22.12 8.15
CA LEU A 22 23.98 22.80 8.89
C LEU A 22 24.94 23.52 7.94
N ILE A 23 25.25 24.78 8.22
CA ILE A 23 26.14 25.61 7.42
C ILE A 23 27.20 26.20 8.35
N ILE A 24 28.46 25.96 8.03
CA ILE A 24 29.60 26.58 8.70
C ILE A 24 30.37 27.40 7.68
N PRO A 25 30.13 28.72 7.61
CA PRO A 25 30.79 29.60 6.66
C PRO A 25 32.28 29.77 6.93
N HIS A 26 32.74 29.66 8.18
CA HIS A 26 34.15 29.83 8.55
C HIS A 26 34.59 28.82 9.60
N GLY A 27 35.54 27.96 9.26
CA GLY A 27 35.96 26.85 10.13
C GLY A 27 37.15 27.12 11.05
N ARG A 28 37.86 28.24 10.85
CA ARG A 28 39.10 28.63 11.55
C ARG A 28 38.97 29.99 12.25
N LYS A 29 39.46 30.09 13.49
CA LYS A 29 39.56 31.33 14.28
C LYS A 29 40.55 32.31 13.61
N GLU A 30 40.30 33.61 13.74
CA GLU A 30 41.19 34.64 13.17
C GLU A 30 42.60 34.59 13.78
N THR A 31 42.69 34.39 15.09
CA THR A 31 43.91 34.45 15.90
C THR A 31 44.78 33.18 15.91
N ALA A 32 44.34 32.09 15.28
CA ALA A 32 45.12 30.85 15.26
C ALA A 32 46.29 30.95 14.26
N GLU A 33 47.52 31.08 14.76
CA GLU A 33 48.75 30.74 14.02
C GLU A 33 48.74 29.24 13.68
N GLU A 34 49.44 28.87 12.62
CA GLU A 34 49.25 27.64 11.84
C GLU A 34 49.08 26.31 12.64
N ASN A 35 48.31 25.39 12.03
CA ASN A 35 48.21 23.95 12.33
C ASN A 35 47.51 23.44 13.61
N THR A 36 46.77 24.25 14.37
CA THR A 36 45.83 23.71 15.37
C THR A 36 44.45 23.44 14.74
N GLY A 37 44.17 22.18 14.40
CA GLY A 37 43.00 21.72 13.64
C GLY A 37 41.64 21.78 14.35
N SER A 38 41.46 22.60 15.37
CA SER A 38 40.23 22.69 16.18
C SER A 38 39.75 24.13 16.25
N SER A 39 38.57 24.43 15.67
CA SER A 39 38.04 25.80 15.77
C SER A 39 36.53 25.97 15.56
N LEU A 40 35.90 25.34 14.57
CA LEU A 40 34.42 25.36 14.43
C LEU A 40 33.98 24.28 13.44
N ALA A 41 34.78 24.06 12.41
CA ALA A 41 34.55 22.98 11.44
C ALA A 41 34.51 21.59 12.12
N GLY A 42 35.37 21.35 13.12
CA GLY A 42 35.36 20.12 13.92
C GLY A 42 34.05 19.93 14.69
N PHE A 43 33.58 20.99 15.35
CA PHE A 43 32.28 21.02 16.01
C PHE A 43 31.14 20.68 15.05
N GLY A 44 31.09 21.34 13.89
CA GLY A 44 30.05 21.09 12.89
C GLY A 44 30.05 19.69 12.32
N ARG A 45 31.24 19.13 12.03
CA ARG A 45 31.33 17.75 11.56
C ARG A 45 30.76 16.77 12.58
N LYS A 46 31.11 16.97 13.86
CA LYS A 46 30.60 16.13 14.95
C LYS A 46 29.10 16.30 15.10
N MET A 47 28.62 17.54 15.16
CA MET A 47 27.20 17.86 15.29
C MET A 47 26.36 17.28 14.14
N ALA A 48 26.79 17.46 12.88
CA ALA A 48 26.09 16.93 11.72
C ALA A 48 26.01 15.40 11.74
N LYS A 49 27.06 14.74 12.20
CA LYS A 49 27.08 13.28 12.35
C LYS A 49 26.13 12.81 13.45
N GLU A 50 26.13 13.46 14.61
CA GLU A 50 25.23 13.11 15.73
C GLU A 50 23.75 13.41 15.39
N LEU A 51 23.49 14.49 14.65
CA LEU A 51 22.14 14.88 14.23
C LEU A 51 21.67 14.13 12.98
N GLY A 52 22.58 13.55 12.19
CA GLY A 52 22.26 12.88 10.92
C GLY A 52 21.77 13.85 9.83
N CYS A 53 22.26 15.10 9.83
CA CYS A 53 21.76 16.16 8.96
C CYS A 53 22.70 16.52 7.80
N TYR A 54 22.16 17.25 6.81
CA TYR A 54 23.00 17.79 5.74
C TYR A 54 23.95 18.83 6.32
N ALA A 55 25.20 18.87 5.86
CA ALA A 55 26.10 19.94 6.26
C ALA A 55 26.99 20.44 5.11
N VAL A 56 27.26 21.75 5.11
CA VAL A 56 28.26 22.39 4.25
C VAL A 56 29.20 23.19 5.14
N ILE A 57 30.46 22.77 5.22
CA ILE A 57 31.42 23.22 6.22
C ILE A 57 32.68 23.74 5.52
N ASN A 58 32.96 25.04 5.63
CA ASN A 58 34.25 25.60 5.26
C ASN A 58 35.30 25.15 6.28
N ASN A 59 36.30 24.39 5.85
CA ASN A 59 37.36 23.85 6.72
C ASN A 59 38.68 24.62 6.61
N LYS A 60 38.83 25.46 5.57
CA LYS A 60 40.13 26.02 5.17
C LYS A 60 40.25 27.52 5.40
N TYR A 61 39.24 28.29 5.02
CA TYR A 61 39.37 29.75 4.97
C TYR A 61 38.93 30.38 6.29
N LYS A 62 39.76 31.32 6.77
CA LYS A 62 39.39 32.30 7.81
C LYS A 62 38.52 33.39 7.18
N GLN A 63 37.74 34.09 8.01
CA GLN A 63 36.89 35.19 7.56
C GLN A 63 37.67 36.29 6.85
N SER A 64 38.81 36.70 7.42
CA SER A 64 39.75 37.66 6.81
C SER A 64 40.30 37.28 5.43
N ILE A 65 40.24 36.00 5.02
CA ILE A 65 40.75 35.54 3.71
C ILE A 65 39.61 35.48 2.68
N ILE A 66 38.48 34.89 3.06
CA ILE A 66 37.27 34.80 2.24
C ILE A 66 36.07 34.97 3.16
N ASN A 67 35.36 36.09 3.06
CA ASN A 67 34.15 36.31 3.84
C ASN A 67 32.94 35.54 3.28
N CYS A 68 32.77 34.28 3.68
CA CYS A 68 31.60 33.46 3.36
C CYS A 68 30.29 33.89 4.07
N TYR A 69 30.26 35.01 4.81
CA TYR A 69 29.01 35.67 5.18
C TYR A 69 28.48 36.55 4.06
N ASP A 70 29.32 36.97 3.12
CA ASP A 70 28.95 37.84 2.00
C ASP A 70 28.81 37.04 0.69
N LEU A 71 27.60 37.10 0.11
CA LEU A 71 27.23 36.45 -1.14
C LEU A 71 27.98 37.04 -2.33
N GLU A 72 28.33 38.33 -2.34
CA GLU A 72 29.13 38.93 -3.43
C GLU A 72 30.54 38.35 -3.43
N THR A 73 31.16 38.29 -2.24
CA THR A 73 32.45 37.62 -2.04
C THR A 73 32.41 36.15 -2.49
N ILE A 74 31.35 35.41 -2.17
CA ILE A 74 31.20 34.00 -2.62
C ILE A 74 31.04 33.90 -4.14
N LYS A 75 30.17 34.73 -4.73
CA LYS A 75 29.84 34.73 -6.17
C LYS A 75 31.03 35.14 -7.04
N SER A 76 31.89 36.05 -6.57
CA SER A 76 33.10 36.46 -7.29
C SER A 76 34.12 35.34 -7.46
N ARG A 77 34.03 34.26 -6.65
CA ARG A 77 34.95 33.12 -6.68
C ARG A 77 34.24 31.84 -7.12
N GLU A 78 34.41 31.47 -8.39
CA GLU A 78 33.74 30.31 -9.01
C GLU A 78 33.91 29.00 -8.20
N LYS A 79 35.13 28.71 -7.72
CA LYS A 79 35.40 27.50 -6.92
C LYS A 79 34.62 27.47 -5.61
N VAL A 80 34.51 28.62 -4.92
CA VAL A 80 33.77 28.73 -3.65
C VAL A 80 32.26 28.66 -3.94
N THR A 81 31.79 29.31 -4.99
CA THR A 81 30.40 29.20 -5.45
C THR A 81 30.00 27.75 -5.70
N LYS A 82 30.79 27.00 -6.47
CA LYS A 82 30.50 25.60 -6.80
C LYS A 82 30.55 24.68 -5.57
N ALA A 83 31.56 24.84 -4.72
CA ALA A 83 31.78 23.94 -3.59
C ALA A 83 30.95 24.27 -2.34
N PHE A 84 30.54 25.54 -2.16
CA PHE A 84 29.80 26.03 -0.99
C PHE A 84 28.36 26.40 -1.36
N LEU A 85 28.18 27.45 -2.16
CA LEU A 85 26.86 28.04 -2.43
C LEU A 85 25.91 27.08 -3.16
N LEU A 86 26.38 26.44 -4.24
CA LEU A 86 25.56 25.50 -5.01
C LEU A 86 25.22 24.26 -4.19
N LYS A 87 26.08 23.84 -3.26
CA LYS A 87 25.82 22.70 -2.37
C LYS A 87 24.76 23.02 -1.32
N ILE A 88 24.81 24.21 -0.74
CA ILE A 88 23.77 24.72 0.15
C ILE A 88 22.41 24.72 -0.56
N LYS A 89 22.36 25.26 -1.79
CA LYS A 89 21.14 25.29 -2.60
C LYS A 89 20.64 23.88 -2.92
N GLN A 90 21.52 22.99 -3.39
CA GLN A 90 21.19 21.61 -3.71
C GLN A 90 20.54 20.87 -2.53
N PHE A 91 21.14 20.93 -1.34
CA PHE A 91 20.60 20.21 -0.18
C PHE A 91 19.30 20.81 0.34
N LYS A 92 19.17 22.14 0.30
CA LYS A 92 17.91 22.82 0.60
C LYS A 92 16.79 22.35 -0.33
N ASP A 93 17.03 22.37 -1.64
CA ASP A 93 16.06 21.95 -2.65
C ASP A 93 15.69 20.47 -2.49
N GLU A 94 16.64 19.62 -2.10
CA GLU A 94 16.40 18.21 -1.80
C GLU A 94 15.50 18.00 -0.57
N ILE A 95 15.69 18.79 0.50
CA ILE A 95 14.82 18.77 1.68
C ILE A 95 13.40 19.22 1.31
N SER A 96 13.28 20.32 0.58
CA SER A 96 11.98 20.84 0.13
C SER A 96 11.28 19.90 -0.84
N GLY A 97 12.02 19.22 -1.73
CA GLY A 97 11.47 18.22 -2.65
C GLY A 97 10.86 17.00 -1.95
N ASN A 98 11.24 16.75 -0.69
CA ASN A 98 10.63 15.74 0.18
C ASN A 98 9.34 16.23 0.88
N GLY A 99 8.84 17.42 0.55
CA GLY A 99 7.67 18.02 1.19
C GLY A 99 7.91 18.48 2.64
N LEU A 100 9.19 18.62 3.03
CA LEU A 100 9.57 19.09 4.36
C LEU A 100 10.04 20.53 4.33
N LEU A 101 9.84 21.21 5.45
CA LEU A 101 10.39 22.53 5.69
C LEU A 101 11.84 22.40 6.15
N PRO A 102 12.84 22.92 5.41
CA PRO A 102 14.23 22.89 5.85
C PRO A 102 14.43 23.80 7.06
N HIS A 103 15.00 23.23 8.13
CA HIS A 103 15.51 23.94 9.27
C HIS A 103 17.02 24.15 9.06
N ILE A 104 17.40 25.36 8.67
CA ILE A 104 18.77 25.71 8.33
C ILE A 104 19.45 26.29 9.57
N PHE A 105 20.64 25.80 9.91
CA PHE A 105 21.44 26.33 10.99
C PHE A 105 22.75 26.86 10.43
N ILE A 106 23.05 28.13 10.67
CA ILE A 106 24.28 28.79 10.24
C ILE A 106 25.08 29.11 11.49
N PHE A 107 26.23 28.46 11.67
CA PHE A 107 27.06 28.69 12.85
C PHE A 107 28.08 29.79 12.57
N GLN A 108 27.93 30.92 13.27
CA GLN A 108 28.73 32.11 13.09
C GLN A 108 29.49 32.46 14.38
N VAL A 109 30.78 32.78 14.28
CA VAL A 109 31.59 33.26 15.42
C VAL A 109 31.67 34.78 15.34
N ALA A 110 31.48 35.45 16.47
CA ALA A 110 31.72 36.89 16.60
C ALA A 110 33.21 37.24 16.44
N GLU A 111 33.53 38.32 15.72
CA GLU A 111 34.91 38.84 15.59
C GLU A 111 35.49 39.33 16.92
N LYS A 112 34.63 39.81 17.84
CA LYS A 112 35.00 40.20 19.20
C LYS A 112 34.14 39.41 20.21
N PRO A 113 34.73 38.82 21.26
CA PRO A 113 33.95 38.18 22.31
C PRO A 113 33.06 39.26 22.97
N LEU A 114 31.74 39.03 22.98
CA LEU A 114 30.84 39.84 23.78
C LEU A 114 31.07 39.49 25.27
N PRO A 115 30.67 40.36 26.22
CA PRO A 115 30.85 40.09 27.64
C PRO A 115 30.14 38.78 28.04
N GLY A 116 30.91 37.77 28.50
CA GLY A 116 30.36 36.52 29.01
C GLY A 116 30.63 35.24 28.20
N GLY A 117 31.38 35.30 27.09
CA GLY A 117 31.87 34.10 26.38
C GLY A 117 31.86 34.20 24.85
N THR A 118 32.13 33.09 24.16
CA THR A 118 32.01 33.03 22.69
C THR A 118 30.56 32.72 22.33
N HIS A 119 29.91 33.60 21.58
CA HIS A 119 28.49 33.49 21.21
C HIS A 119 28.35 32.90 19.81
N ILE A 120 27.65 31.77 19.66
CA ILE A 120 27.42 31.11 18.36
C ILE A 120 26.10 30.35 18.37
N PHE A 121 25.01 30.92 17.88
CA PHE A 121 24.00 30.12 17.18
C PHE A 121 23.14 31.01 16.27
N PHE A 122 22.77 30.50 15.09
CA PHE A 122 21.72 31.11 14.27
C PHE A 122 20.98 30.00 13.52
N GLY A 123 19.67 29.93 13.73
CA GLY A 123 18.76 29.10 12.95
C GLY A 123 17.90 29.97 12.05
N TYR A 124 17.79 29.60 10.77
CA TYR A 124 16.81 30.10 9.82
C TYR A 124 16.01 28.92 9.23
N GLY A 125 14.69 28.81 9.44
CA GLY A 125 13.85 27.98 8.57
C GLY A 125 13.59 28.72 7.26
N GLN A 126 13.01 28.13 6.21
CA GLN A 126 12.26 28.91 5.19
C GLN A 126 10.79 28.50 5.24
N GLY A 127 9.83 29.43 5.17
CA GLY A 127 8.40 29.17 4.98
C GLY A 127 7.97 29.32 3.52
N GLU A 128 7.00 28.53 3.05
CA GLU A 128 6.30 28.84 1.79
C GLU A 128 5.41 30.07 1.97
N ARG A 129 5.58 31.10 1.13
CA ARG A 129 4.54 32.13 1.00
C ARG A 129 3.39 31.59 0.14
N GLY A 130 2.18 31.66 0.71
CA GLY A 130 0.96 31.74 -0.09
C GLY A 130 0.92 33.03 -0.91
N ASN A 131 0.11 33.04 -1.97
CA ASN A 131 -0.15 34.20 -2.84
C ASN A 131 -0.45 35.49 -2.06
N ASN A 132 -0.40 36.63 -2.77
CA ASN A 132 -0.58 38.04 -2.33
C ASN A 132 -1.74 38.36 -1.35
N LEU A 133 -2.55 37.39 -0.95
CA LEU A 133 -3.64 37.46 0.03
C LEU A 133 -3.28 36.93 1.43
N ARG A 134 -2.04 36.49 1.69
CA ARG A 134 -1.61 35.98 3.02
C ARG A 134 -0.38 36.72 3.58
N PRO A 135 -0.38 37.10 4.88
CA PRO A 135 0.78 37.70 5.53
C PRO A 135 1.96 36.71 5.58
N HIS A 136 3.18 37.26 5.61
CA HIS A 136 4.42 36.49 5.68
C HIS A 136 4.49 35.67 6.97
N ASN A 137 4.73 34.36 6.87
CA ASN A 137 5.02 33.52 8.03
C ASN A 137 6.54 33.41 8.20
N PRO A 138 7.14 34.00 9.25
CA PRO A 138 8.55 33.82 9.54
C PRO A 138 8.83 32.34 9.79
N SER A 139 10.00 31.91 9.34
CA SER A 139 10.25 30.51 9.08
C SER A 139 10.75 29.71 10.29
N PHE A 140 11.29 30.41 11.28
CA PHE A 140 11.09 30.03 12.67
C PHE A 140 10.07 31.00 13.23
N SER A 141 8.86 30.50 13.54
CA SER A 141 7.94 31.30 14.32
C SER A 141 8.60 31.63 15.66
N PRO A 142 8.32 32.79 16.29
CA PRO A 142 8.81 33.10 17.63
C PRO A 142 8.57 31.96 18.64
N SER A 143 7.46 31.23 18.45
CA SER A 143 7.14 30.01 19.21
C SER A 143 8.16 28.88 18.99
N LEU A 144 8.50 28.56 17.73
CA LEU A 144 9.46 27.49 17.42
C LEU A 144 10.88 27.85 17.86
N LEU A 145 11.29 29.12 17.71
CA LEU A 145 12.56 29.61 18.27
C LEU A 145 12.61 29.47 19.79
N GLY A 146 11.51 29.81 20.48
CA GLY A 146 11.35 29.59 21.92
C GLY A 146 11.47 28.10 22.32
N LYS A 147 10.93 27.19 21.51
CA LYS A 147 11.07 25.74 21.74
C LYS A 147 12.51 25.27 21.60
N PHE A 148 13.24 25.74 20.58
CA PHE A 148 14.67 25.42 20.46
C PHE A 148 15.46 25.93 21.65
N ARG A 149 15.22 27.17 22.07
CA ARG A 149 15.85 27.74 23.25
C ARG A 149 15.65 26.83 24.47
N VAL A 150 14.40 26.51 24.81
CA VAL A 150 14.10 25.69 26.00
C VAL A 150 14.79 24.33 25.90
N ALA A 151 14.72 23.68 24.73
CA ALA A 151 15.38 22.40 24.52
C ALA A 151 16.91 22.45 24.70
N ILE A 152 17.54 23.55 24.29
CA ILE A 152 18.98 23.77 24.41
C ILE A 152 19.33 24.04 25.88
N GLU A 153 18.54 24.87 26.57
CA GLU A 153 18.69 25.19 28.00
C GLU A 153 18.53 23.95 28.89
N ASP A 154 17.59 23.06 28.56
CA ASP A 154 17.39 21.76 29.21
C ASP A 154 18.61 20.83 29.06
N ASN A 155 19.48 21.09 28.09
CA ASN A 155 20.76 20.40 27.89
C ASN A 155 21.94 21.18 28.47
N TYR A 156 21.69 22.04 29.46
CA TYR A 156 22.69 22.82 30.23
C TYR A 156 23.51 23.81 29.40
N LEU A 157 22.95 24.30 28.29
CA LEU A 157 23.57 25.31 27.45
C LEU A 157 22.83 26.65 27.58
N LYS A 158 23.55 27.74 27.81
CA LYS A 158 22.95 29.07 27.98
C LYS A 158 22.61 29.69 26.62
N THR A 159 21.41 30.27 26.50
CA THR A 159 20.99 30.98 25.29
C THR A 159 20.41 32.37 25.55
N GLU A 160 20.46 33.26 24.56
CA GLU A 160 19.87 34.60 24.55
C GLU A 160 19.32 34.92 23.14
N ILE A 161 18.41 35.88 22.99
CA ILE A 161 17.93 36.31 21.66
C ILE A 161 18.75 37.51 21.21
N ALA A 162 19.30 37.46 19.99
CA ALA A 162 20.07 38.58 19.45
C ALA A 162 19.16 39.78 19.16
N PRO A 163 19.64 41.01 19.42
CA PRO A 163 18.95 42.23 18.99
C PRO A 163 18.68 42.24 17.47
N PRO A 164 17.55 42.79 17.00
CA PRO A 164 17.21 42.82 15.57
C PRO A 164 18.26 43.52 14.69
N ASP A 165 18.94 44.53 15.24
CA ASP A 165 20.00 45.31 14.60
C ASP A 165 21.38 44.63 14.63
N SER A 166 21.48 43.46 15.27
CA SER A 166 22.74 42.71 15.41
C SER A 166 23.27 42.21 14.05
N PRO A 167 24.60 42.20 13.83
CA PRO A 167 25.20 41.65 12.61
C PRO A 167 24.83 40.18 12.37
N PHE A 168 24.56 39.40 13.43
CA PHE A 168 24.15 37.99 13.33
C PHE A 168 22.77 37.80 12.68
N CYS A 169 21.93 38.83 12.69
CA CYS A 169 20.63 38.81 12.03
C CYS A 169 20.74 38.96 10.50
N GLY A 170 21.90 39.41 10.01
CA GLY A 170 22.19 39.49 8.58
C GLY A 170 21.28 40.48 7.86
N ASN A 171 21.22 41.71 8.35
CA ASN A 171 20.35 42.77 7.84
C ASN A 171 20.81 43.34 6.49
N GLU A 172 22.03 43.03 6.05
CA GLU A 172 22.56 43.46 4.76
C GLU A 172 22.05 42.57 3.62
N THR A 173 21.79 43.15 2.45
CA THR A 173 21.21 42.48 1.27
C THR A 173 22.12 41.39 0.68
N HIS A 174 23.43 41.57 0.81
CA HIS A 174 24.43 40.61 0.35
C HIS A 174 24.78 39.54 1.40
N HIS A 175 24.20 39.58 2.60
CA HIS A 175 24.53 38.59 3.63
C HIS A 175 23.99 37.19 3.27
N ILE A 176 24.67 36.11 3.66
CA ILE A 176 24.29 34.72 3.36
C ILE A 176 22.90 34.37 3.91
N ASN A 177 22.45 35.04 4.97
CA ASN A 177 21.09 34.91 5.50
C ASN A 177 20.02 35.35 4.49
N GLN A 178 20.37 36.18 3.51
CA GLN A 178 19.48 36.62 2.43
C GLN A 178 19.32 35.57 1.33
N LEU A 179 20.24 34.59 1.23
CA LEU A 179 20.20 33.50 0.24
C LEU A 179 18.86 32.77 0.22
N PHE A 180 18.24 32.65 1.39
CA PHE A 180 17.02 31.90 1.58
C PHE A 180 15.75 32.77 1.53
N ARG A 181 15.89 34.08 1.30
CA ARG A 181 14.79 35.06 1.23
C ARG A 181 14.35 35.39 -0.21
N GLN A 182 15.17 35.07 -1.22
CA GLN A 182 14.89 35.42 -2.61
C GLN A 182 14.14 34.31 -3.36
N LYS A 183 12.95 34.61 -3.89
CA LYS A 183 12.17 33.67 -4.71
C LYS A 183 12.67 33.62 -6.17
N ASN A 184 13.29 34.69 -6.69
CA ASN A 184 13.65 34.80 -8.11
C ASN A 184 14.90 35.63 -8.46
N PHE A 185 15.82 35.92 -7.52
CA PHE A 185 17.08 36.68 -7.79
C PHE A 185 16.92 38.01 -8.57
N ALA A 186 15.70 38.52 -8.71
CA ALA A 186 15.36 39.76 -9.38
C ALA A 186 14.55 40.59 -8.38
N GLU A 187 15.06 41.78 -8.12
CA GLU A 187 14.58 42.85 -7.24
C GLU A 187 15.04 42.84 -5.77
N ASP A 188 15.42 44.04 -5.34
CA ASP A 188 15.90 44.46 -4.02
C ASP A 188 14.82 44.28 -2.94
N PHE A 189 14.57 43.02 -2.57
CA PHE A 189 13.63 42.68 -1.50
C PHE A 189 14.34 42.57 -0.15
N PHE A 190 13.87 43.35 0.83
CA PHE A 190 14.40 43.47 2.20
C PHE A 190 13.34 43.03 3.22
N ASP A 191 13.70 42.12 4.13
CA ASP A 191 12.85 41.69 5.26
C ASP A 191 13.55 42.06 6.59
N PRO A 192 12.98 42.99 7.39
CA PRO A 192 13.65 43.52 8.57
C PRO A 192 13.64 42.59 9.79
N GLU A 193 12.91 41.48 9.80
CA GLU A 193 12.65 40.70 11.03
C GLU A 193 13.34 39.34 11.08
N VAL A 194 14.66 39.31 10.98
CA VAL A 194 15.41 38.11 11.36
C VAL A 194 15.84 38.17 12.82
N ARG A 195 15.51 37.09 13.56
CA ARG A 195 15.89 36.91 14.95
C ARG A 195 16.88 35.79 15.07
N SER A 196 17.99 36.05 15.74
CA SER A 196 19.02 35.06 16.03
C SER A 196 18.93 34.60 17.47
N LEU A 197 19.35 33.36 17.75
CA LEU A 197 19.47 32.85 19.11
C LEU A 197 20.96 32.72 19.42
N LEU A 198 21.49 33.56 20.29
CA LEU A 198 22.86 33.49 20.76
C LEU A 198 23.02 32.31 21.73
N LEU A 199 24.01 31.45 21.49
CA LEU A 199 24.38 30.36 22.39
C LEU A 199 25.73 30.68 22.99
N THR A 200 25.83 30.66 24.32
CA THR A 200 27.09 30.90 25.02
C THR A 200 27.84 29.58 25.17
N LEU A 201 29.03 29.51 24.58
CA LEU A 201 29.93 28.37 24.68
C LEU A 201 31.19 28.77 25.46
N SER A 202 31.79 27.81 26.18
CA SER A 202 33.06 28.03 26.89
C SER A 202 34.13 28.56 25.93
N PRO A 203 34.92 29.58 26.30
CA PRO A 203 36.02 30.09 25.46
C PRO A 203 37.01 29.00 25.01
N ASP A 204 37.22 28.00 25.87
CA ASP A 204 38.13 26.87 25.66
C ASP A 204 37.52 25.73 24.85
N LEU A 205 36.23 25.83 24.50
CA LEU A 205 35.50 24.79 23.79
C LEU A 205 36.23 24.33 22.53
N PHE A 206 36.88 25.27 21.85
CA PHE A 206 37.58 25.04 20.60
C PHE A 206 39.07 24.75 20.77
N SER A 207 39.57 24.80 22.00
CA SER A 207 40.95 24.47 22.35
C SER A 207 41.11 22.97 22.61
N GLU A 208 40.08 22.33 23.17
CA GLU A 208 40.11 20.90 23.55
C GLU A 208 39.15 20.02 22.73
N PRO A 209 39.61 18.91 22.13
CA PRO A 209 38.75 18.02 21.33
C PRO A 209 37.58 17.39 22.10
N GLU A 210 37.76 17.07 23.38
CA GLU A 210 36.70 16.47 24.21
C GLU A 210 35.57 17.45 24.47
N SER A 211 35.91 18.70 24.76
CA SER A 211 34.98 19.81 24.92
C SER A 211 34.14 20.02 23.66
N VAL A 212 34.75 20.02 22.46
CA VAL A 212 34.03 20.07 21.18
C VAL A 212 33.02 18.93 21.05
N GLN A 213 33.42 17.70 21.41
CA GLN A 213 32.54 16.54 21.31
C GLN A 213 31.35 16.63 22.26
N TYR A 214 31.59 17.07 23.50
CA TYR A 214 30.54 17.23 24.50
C TYR A 214 29.49 18.24 24.05
N ALA A 215 29.90 19.45 23.64
CA ALA A 215 28.97 20.47 23.20
C ALA A 215 28.20 20.07 21.93
N ALA A 216 28.88 19.43 20.97
CA ALA A 216 28.24 18.96 19.74
C ALA A 216 27.16 17.90 20.04
N LYS A 217 27.43 16.97 20.96
CA LYS A 217 26.46 15.96 21.41
C LYS A 217 25.29 16.57 22.17
N ALA A 218 25.57 17.47 23.12
CA ALA A 218 24.53 18.15 23.89
C ALA A 218 23.57 18.93 22.98
N LEU A 219 24.12 19.71 22.04
CA LEU A 219 23.31 20.47 21.10
C LEU A 219 22.56 19.57 20.09
N ALA A 220 23.21 18.54 19.56
CA ALA A 220 22.53 17.59 18.67
C ALA A 220 21.38 16.86 19.39
N SER A 221 21.57 16.48 20.66
CA SER A 221 20.53 15.87 21.50
C SER A 221 19.32 16.80 21.66
N ALA A 222 19.56 18.07 22.01
CA ALA A 222 18.52 19.09 22.15
C ALA A 222 17.69 19.28 20.87
N LEU A 223 18.35 19.26 19.70
CA LEU A 223 17.71 19.52 18.41
C LEU A 223 17.04 18.28 17.79
N LYS A 224 17.43 17.08 18.20
CA LYS A 224 16.98 15.81 17.59
C LYS A 224 15.46 15.66 17.58
N GLN A 225 14.78 16.14 18.63
CA GLN A 225 13.31 16.07 18.76
C GLN A 225 12.56 16.91 17.70
N PHE A 226 13.23 17.84 17.03
CA PHE A 226 12.64 18.65 15.96
C PHE A 226 12.99 18.12 14.56
N SER A 227 13.75 17.01 14.47
CA SER A 227 14.08 16.38 13.20
C SER A 227 12.88 15.64 12.61
N ARG A 228 12.69 15.80 11.30
CA ARG A 228 11.76 15.00 10.51
C ARG A 228 12.56 14.23 9.46
N GLN A 229 12.41 12.91 9.46
CA GLN A 229 13.11 12.04 8.51
C GLN A 229 12.63 12.32 7.07
N MET A 230 13.59 12.31 6.16
CA MET A 230 13.39 12.46 4.72
C MET A 230 13.60 11.13 4.05
N SER A 231 12.97 11.00 2.89
CA SER A 231 13.19 9.86 2.03
C SER A 231 14.17 10.19 0.93
N LEU A 232 15.40 9.72 1.07
CA LEU A 232 16.50 10.11 0.18
C LEU A 232 16.51 9.26 -1.09
N VAL A 233 16.48 9.91 -2.26
CA VAL A 233 16.82 9.23 -3.51
C VAL A 233 18.34 9.20 -3.64
N ARG A 234 18.92 8.00 -3.69
CA ARG A 234 20.36 7.76 -3.80
C ARG A 234 20.65 6.80 -4.95
N GLN A 235 21.86 6.87 -5.48
CA GLN A 235 22.40 5.86 -6.38
C GLN A 235 22.88 4.67 -5.55
N ILE A 236 22.23 3.52 -5.73
CA ILE A 236 22.53 2.27 -5.04
C ILE A 236 23.12 1.28 -6.02
N LYS A 237 24.13 0.53 -5.59
CA LYS A 237 24.67 -0.55 -6.41
C LYS A 237 23.64 -1.67 -6.52
N VAL A 238 23.41 -2.16 -7.74
CA VAL A 238 22.42 -3.23 -7.98
C VAL A 238 22.79 -4.52 -7.23
N GLU A 239 24.08 -4.81 -7.06
CA GLU A 239 24.60 -5.98 -6.33
C GLU A 239 24.30 -5.99 -4.82
N THR A 240 24.03 -4.82 -4.22
CA THR A 240 23.75 -4.71 -2.77
C THR A 240 22.28 -4.88 -2.42
N ILE A 241 21.42 -5.17 -3.42
CA ILE A 241 19.99 -5.37 -3.25
C ILE A 241 19.68 -6.88 -3.16
N ASP A 242 19.06 -7.27 -2.05
CA ASP A 242 18.74 -8.66 -1.70
C ASP A 242 17.44 -9.12 -2.33
N ILE A 243 17.49 -10.29 -2.97
CA ILE A 243 16.38 -10.92 -3.69
C ILE A 243 16.39 -12.46 -3.58
N GLN A 244 17.16 -13.00 -2.65
CA GLN A 244 17.37 -14.46 -2.58
C GLN A 244 16.43 -15.13 -1.57
N GLU A 245 16.04 -14.40 -0.52
CA GLU A 245 15.20 -14.96 0.53
C GLU A 245 13.75 -14.49 0.40
N GLU A 246 12.80 -15.33 0.81
CA GLU A 246 11.37 -15.02 0.76
C GLU A 246 11.02 -13.76 1.58
N LYS A 247 11.74 -13.54 2.69
CA LYS A 247 11.62 -12.34 3.55
C LYS A 247 11.98 -11.03 2.84
N ASP A 248 12.76 -11.09 1.76
CA ASP A 248 13.13 -9.89 0.99
C ASP A 248 11.96 -9.42 0.09
N PHE A 249 10.93 -10.25 -0.08
CA PHE A 249 9.75 -9.98 -0.92
C PHE A 249 8.47 -9.70 -0.12
N GLN A 250 8.54 -9.70 1.22
CA GLN A 250 7.37 -9.64 2.10
C GLN A 250 6.48 -8.40 1.92
N TYR A 251 7.02 -7.31 1.37
CA TYR A 251 6.28 -6.07 1.11
C TYR A 251 5.87 -5.91 -0.35
N ILE A 252 6.20 -6.87 -1.22
CA ILE A 252 5.95 -6.80 -2.65
C ILE A 252 4.59 -7.43 -2.94
N PHE A 253 3.68 -6.65 -3.51
CA PHE A 253 2.31 -7.09 -3.79
C PHE A 253 2.20 -8.12 -4.92
N ARG A 254 3.33 -8.46 -5.55
CA ARG A 254 3.46 -9.53 -6.56
C ARG A 254 4.45 -10.57 -6.07
N ILE A 255 4.15 -11.84 -6.34
CA ILE A 255 5.09 -12.94 -6.04
C ILE A 255 6.14 -12.99 -7.15
N PRO A 256 7.45 -13.06 -6.83
CA PRO A 256 8.50 -13.32 -7.80
C PRO A 256 8.27 -14.64 -8.56
N ASN A 257 8.64 -14.69 -9.84
CA ASN A 257 8.59 -15.91 -10.69
C ASN A 257 7.20 -16.49 -10.95
N ASP A 258 6.14 -15.68 -10.88
CA ASP A 258 4.80 -16.12 -11.25
C ASP A 258 4.52 -15.90 -12.75
N SER A 259 5.08 -16.78 -13.59
CA SER A 259 4.87 -16.76 -15.04
C SER A 259 3.52 -17.36 -15.48
N GLU A 260 2.83 -18.06 -14.59
CA GLU A 260 1.57 -18.76 -14.91
C GLU A 260 0.36 -17.82 -14.93
N TYR A 261 0.35 -16.75 -14.11
CA TYR A 261 -0.89 -16.06 -13.75
C TYR A 261 -1.02 -14.60 -14.23
N SER A 262 -0.28 -14.13 -15.24
CA SER A 262 -0.56 -12.83 -15.84
C SER A 262 0.06 -12.62 -17.23
N GLU A 263 -0.67 -11.93 -18.12
CA GLU A 263 -0.05 -11.28 -19.28
C GLU A 263 1.00 -10.23 -18.85
N LEU A 264 0.77 -9.52 -17.72
CA LEU A 264 1.67 -8.49 -17.16
C LEU A 264 2.95 -9.05 -16.51
N ALA A 265 3.07 -10.37 -16.39
CA ALA A 265 4.27 -11.07 -15.92
C ALA A 265 5.05 -11.73 -17.08
N ARG A 266 4.54 -11.65 -18.33
CA ARG A 266 5.30 -12.08 -19.51
C ARG A 266 6.61 -11.33 -19.57
N GLU A 267 7.67 -12.05 -19.96
CA GLU A 267 9.01 -11.51 -20.20
C GLU A 267 8.97 -10.26 -21.10
N SER A 268 8.03 -10.23 -22.05
CA SER A 268 7.76 -9.09 -22.93
C SER A 268 7.55 -7.75 -22.21
N TYR A 269 6.91 -7.73 -21.04
CA TYR A 269 6.68 -6.48 -20.29
C TYR A 269 7.93 -5.99 -19.53
N ILE A 270 8.84 -6.89 -19.16
CA ILE A 270 10.12 -6.50 -18.57
C ILE A 270 11.03 -5.96 -19.68
N GLU A 271 10.97 -6.55 -20.88
CA GLU A 271 11.68 -6.07 -22.07
C GLU A 271 11.20 -4.69 -22.51
N GLU A 272 9.89 -4.47 -22.61
CA GLU A 272 9.32 -3.14 -22.88
C GLU A 272 9.73 -2.10 -21.84
N LEU A 273 9.73 -2.49 -20.56
CA LEU A 273 10.15 -1.60 -19.48
C LEU A 273 11.65 -1.32 -19.53
N ALA A 274 12.47 -2.31 -19.86
CA ALA A 274 13.91 -2.15 -20.07
C ALA A 274 14.19 -1.18 -21.23
N ALA A 275 13.55 -1.38 -22.39
CA ALA A 275 13.66 -0.49 -23.54
C ALA A 275 13.15 0.94 -23.24
N SER A 276 12.18 1.10 -22.33
CA SER A 276 11.74 2.42 -21.86
C SER A 276 12.76 3.07 -20.93
N ILE A 277 13.35 2.30 -20.00
CA ILE A 277 14.38 2.79 -19.07
C ILE A 277 15.65 3.19 -19.83
N GLU A 278 16.03 2.45 -20.88
CA GLU A 278 17.18 2.78 -21.72
C GLU A 278 16.95 4.09 -22.49
N ARG A 279 15.73 4.32 -23.01
CA ARG A 279 15.39 5.55 -23.75
C ARG A 279 15.19 6.79 -22.87
N ASN A 280 14.48 6.63 -21.76
CA ASN A 280 13.97 7.76 -20.95
C ASN A 280 14.62 7.87 -19.57
N GLY A 281 15.50 6.93 -19.22
CA GLY A 281 15.99 6.77 -17.85
C GLY A 281 14.94 6.20 -16.90
N LEU A 282 15.34 6.00 -15.64
CA LEU A 282 14.45 5.54 -14.59
C LEU A 282 13.61 6.72 -14.05
N LEU A 283 12.45 6.97 -14.66
CA LEU A 283 11.57 8.10 -14.28
C LEU A 283 11.11 8.08 -12.82
N HIS A 284 10.98 6.90 -12.24
CA HIS A 284 10.54 6.74 -10.86
C HIS A 284 11.55 5.86 -10.12
N PRO A 285 12.16 6.33 -9.02
CA PRO A 285 13.11 5.55 -8.23
C PRO A 285 12.50 4.28 -7.63
N LEU A 286 13.37 3.31 -7.32
CA LEU A 286 13.01 2.19 -6.44
C LEU A 286 12.70 2.69 -5.03
N VAL A 287 12.02 1.88 -4.23
CA VAL A 287 11.92 2.13 -2.79
C VAL A 287 12.58 0.96 -2.09
N LEU A 288 13.62 1.24 -1.33
CA LEU A 288 14.47 0.25 -0.69
C LEU A 288 14.48 0.44 0.83
N LEU A 289 14.62 -0.68 1.52
CA LEU A 289 14.83 -0.75 2.96
C LEU A 289 16.30 -1.10 3.23
N GLN A 290 17.03 -0.24 3.91
CA GLN A 290 18.42 -0.49 4.30
C GLN A 290 18.46 -1.35 5.57
N LYS A 291 19.12 -2.51 5.48
CA LYS A 291 19.42 -3.42 6.59
C LYS A 291 20.62 -2.90 7.38
N GLU A 292 20.75 -3.33 8.64
CA GLU A 292 21.91 -3.00 9.51
C GLU A 292 23.27 -3.38 8.90
N ASN A 293 23.31 -4.45 8.09
CA ASN A 293 24.53 -4.92 7.41
C ASN A 293 24.90 -4.11 6.15
N GLY A 294 24.18 -3.02 5.86
CA GLY A 294 24.44 -2.15 4.70
C GLY A 294 23.87 -2.65 3.37
N ARG A 295 23.15 -3.77 3.35
CA ARG A 295 22.42 -4.27 2.16
C ARG A 295 20.98 -3.74 2.13
N TYR A 296 20.28 -3.95 1.03
CA TYR A 296 18.95 -3.37 0.79
C TYR A 296 17.90 -4.42 0.48
N LYS A 297 16.69 -4.32 1.04
CA LYS A 297 15.49 -5.05 0.56
C LYS A 297 14.67 -4.15 -0.36
N ILE A 298 13.95 -4.75 -1.31
CA ILE A 298 13.04 -3.99 -2.16
C ILE A 298 11.69 -3.86 -1.45
N LEU A 299 11.30 -2.63 -1.14
CA LEU A 299 9.95 -2.33 -0.68
C LEU A 299 9.00 -2.19 -1.88
N CYS A 300 9.37 -1.35 -2.86
CA CYS A 300 8.59 -1.12 -4.08
C CYS A 300 9.47 -1.02 -5.34
N GLY A 301 8.92 -1.48 -6.46
CA GLY A 301 9.55 -1.30 -7.78
C GLY A 301 10.28 -2.52 -8.33
N TYR A 302 9.94 -3.72 -7.86
CA TYR A 302 10.56 -4.96 -8.31
C TYR A 302 10.69 -5.10 -9.83
N ARG A 303 9.65 -4.76 -10.62
CA ARG A 303 9.73 -4.81 -12.10
C ARG A 303 10.80 -3.90 -12.69
N ARG A 304 10.96 -2.69 -12.13
CA ARG A 304 12.01 -1.75 -12.57
C ARG A 304 13.38 -2.29 -12.20
N PHE A 305 13.52 -2.85 -11.00
CA PHE A 305 14.74 -3.53 -10.61
C PHE A 305 15.07 -4.71 -11.55
N SER A 306 14.09 -5.56 -11.91
CA SER A 306 14.28 -6.66 -12.87
C SER A 306 14.69 -6.16 -14.25
N ALA A 307 14.06 -5.07 -14.74
CA ALA A 307 14.44 -4.45 -16.01
C ALA A 307 15.87 -3.89 -15.99
N ILE A 308 16.23 -3.17 -14.92
CA ILE A 308 17.59 -2.63 -14.69
C ILE A 308 18.63 -3.73 -14.60
N LYS A 309 18.30 -4.85 -13.92
CA LYS A 309 19.16 -6.03 -13.86
C LYS A 309 19.35 -6.67 -15.24
N ARG A 310 18.29 -6.69 -16.07
CA ARG A 310 18.38 -7.21 -17.45
C ARG A 310 19.21 -6.30 -18.36
N LEU A 311 19.21 -4.99 -18.11
CA LEU A 311 20.07 -4.00 -18.77
C LEU A 311 21.54 -4.01 -18.26
N ASP A 312 21.87 -4.86 -17.28
CA ASP A 312 23.20 -4.93 -16.65
C ASP A 312 23.71 -3.57 -16.08
N HIS A 313 22.78 -2.73 -15.61
CA HIS A 313 23.12 -1.48 -14.96
C HIS A 313 23.81 -1.74 -13.61
N LYS A 314 24.94 -1.06 -13.38
CA LYS A 314 25.68 -1.16 -12.10
C LYS A 314 24.99 -0.41 -10.95
N TRP A 315 24.27 0.66 -11.27
CA TRP A 315 23.67 1.58 -10.31
C TRP A 315 22.20 1.84 -10.60
N VAL A 316 21.42 2.09 -9.56
CA VAL A 316 19.99 2.39 -9.64
C VAL A 316 19.60 3.49 -8.66
N GLU A 317 18.72 4.39 -9.09
CA GLU A 317 18.10 5.37 -8.21
C GLU A 317 17.07 4.72 -7.30
N ALA A 318 17.23 4.95 -6.01
CA ALA A 318 16.38 4.38 -4.98
C ALA A 318 16.13 5.36 -3.83
N LYS A 319 14.86 5.48 -3.45
CA LYS A 319 14.37 6.05 -2.19
C LYS A 319 14.71 5.09 -1.05
N ILE A 320 15.54 5.50 -0.09
CA ILE A 320 15.98 4.64 1.01
C ILE A 320 15.22 4.96 2.30
N PHE A 321 14.72 3.91 2.96
CA PHE A 321 14.26 3.93 4.34
C PHE A 321 15.19 3.10 5.22
N GLN A 322 15.44 3.50 6.47
CA GLN A 322 16.20 2.69 7.42
C GLN A 322 15.27 1.71 8.14
N GLU A 323 15.71 0.46 8.32
CA GLU A 323 14.92 -0.57 9.02
C GLU A 323 14.63 -0.21 10.48
N GLN A 324 15.51 0.53 11.14
CA GLN A 324 15.35 0.97 12.52
C GLN A 324 14.42 2.18 12.72
N ASP A 325 14.15 2.96 11.67
CA ASP A 325 13.41 4.23 11.80
C ASP A 325 11.88 4.02 11.74
N PHE A 326 11.45 2.86 11.28
CA PHE A 326 10.05 2.55 10.99
C PHE A 326 9.72 1.16 11.53
N ASN A 327 8.50 0.98 12.01
CA ASN A 327 8.04 -0.35 12.42
C ASN A 327 7.55 -1.15 11.21
N THR A 328 7.26 -2.44 11.41
CA THR A 328 6.76 -3.33 10.35
C THR A 328 5.49 -2.81 9.67
N GLU A 329 4.58 -2.20 10.42
CA GLU A 329 3.32 -1.65 9.90
C GLU A 329 3.57 -0.47 8.96
N ASP A 330 4.49 0.41 9.34
CA ASP A 330 4.89 1.56 8.52
C ASP A 330 5.42 1.10 7.16
N PHE A 331 6.21 0.02 7.10
CA PHE A 331 6.67 -0.53 5.82
C PHE A 331 5.54 -1.06 4.95
N PHE A 332 4.55 -1.76 5.53
CA PHE A 332 3.36 -2.18 4.77
C PHE A 332 2.58 -0.96 4.26
N ASN A 333 2.43 0.09 5.08
CA ASN A 333 1.73 1.32 4.70
C ASN A 333 2.47 2.10 3.61
N ILE A 334 3.81 2.23 3.71
CA ILE A 334 4.64 2.86 2.69
C ILE A 334 4.54 2.07 1.37
N SER A 335 4.64 0.74 1.44
CA SER A 335 4.48 -0.09 0.25
C SER A 335 3.10 0.10 -0.37
N LEU A 336 2.06 0.14 0.46
CA LEU A 336 0.68 0.25 0.01
C LEU A 336 0.42 1.59 -0.67
N ALA A 337 0.80 2.69 0.00
CA ALA A 337 0.68 4.04 -0.52
C ALA A 337 1.40 4.20 -1.87
N GLU A 338 2.62 3.66 -2.00
CA GLU A 338 3.41 3.80 -3.22
C GLU A 338 2.82 3.03 -4.40
N ASN A 339 2.19 1.87 -4.18
CA ASN A 339 1.55 1.13 -5.27
C ASN A 339 0.18 1.73 -5.63
N THR A 340 -0.65 2.07 -4.64
CA THR A 340 -1.99 2.65 -4.86
C THR A 340 -1.90 4.00 -5.58
N ARG A 341 -0.85 4.79 -5.33
CA ARG A 341 -0.60 6.05 -6.05
C ARG A 341 -0.43 5.85 -7.57
N ARG A 342 0.03 4.69 -8.01
CA ARG A 342 0.34 4.41 -9.42
C ARG A 342 -0.82 3.73 -10.15
N ARG A 343 -1.51 2.83 -9.46
CA ARG A 343 -2.64 2.06 -10.01
C ARG A 343 -3.46 1.42 -8.90
N ASN A 344 -4.68 1.03 -9.23
CA ASN A 344 -5.47 0.17 -8.37
C ASN A 344 -4.84 -1.24 -8.29
N LEU A 345 -4.80 -1.79 -7.08
CA LEU A 345 -4.40 -3.18 -6.86
C LEU A 345 -5.52 -4.11 -7.29
N ASN A 346 -5.18 -5.19 -7.98
CA ASN A 346 -6.18 -6.21 -8.32
C ASN A 346 -6.51 -7.08 -7.09
N PRO A 347 -7.63 -7.82 -7.09
CA PRO A 347 -8.05 -8.61 -5.93
C PRO A 347 -7.02 -9.64 -5.44
N VAL A 348 -6.23 -10.18 -6.35
CA VAL A 348 -5.21 -11.19 -6.03
C VAL A 348 -4.01 -10.53 -5.33
N GLU A 349 -3.60 -9.35 -5.78
CA GLU A 349 -2.55 -8.52 -5.15
C GLU A 349 -2.98 -8.04 -3.76
N ILE A 350 -4.24 -7.63 -3.60
CA ILE A 350 -4.82 -7.29 -2.29
C ILE A 350 -4.76 -8.50 -1.35
N GLY A 351 -5.16 -9.68 -1.82
CA GLY A 351 -5.08 -10.91 -1.02
C GLY A 351 -3.65 -11.28 -0.62
N ASN A 352 -2.67 -11.08 -1.52
CA ASN A 352 -1.25 -11.29 -1.23
C ASN A 352 -0.73 -10.34 -0.14
N PHE A 353 -1.07 -9.05 -0.25
CA PHE A 353 -0.74 -8.05 0.77
C PHE A 353 -1.32 -8.44 2.14
N LEU A 354 -2.60 -8.80 2.18
CA LEU A 354 -3.29 -9.17 3.42
C LEU A 354 -2.68 -10.42 4.05
N GLU A 355 -2.29 -11.42 3.25
CA GLU A 355 -1.62 -12.62 3.75
C GLU A 355 -0.23 -12.28 4.32
N SER A 356 0.57 -11.50 3.59
CA SER A 356 1.90 -11.10 4.00
C SER A 356 1.87 -10.26 5.29
N ALA A 357 0.94 -9.32 5.41
CA ALA A 357 0.72 -8.54 6.62
C ALA A 357 0.25 -9.42 7.80
N SER A 358 -0.66 -10.37 7.55
CA SER A 358 -1.13 -11.34 8.55
C SER A 358 0.03 -12.14 9.13
N GLN A 359 0.91 -12.67 8.28
CA GLN A 359 2.02 -13.53 8.69
C GLN A 359 3.12 -12.74 9.40
N THR A 360 3.50 -11.59 8.84
CA THR A 360 4.62 -10.78 9.37
C THR A 360 4.26 -10.12 10.70
N MET A 361 3.04 -9.60 10.82
CA MET A 361 2.59 -8.87 12.01
C MET A 361 1.69 -9.70 12.95
N LYS A 362 1.46 -10.98 12.62
CA LYS A 362 0.56 -11.91 13.35
C LYS A 362 -0.86 -11.38 13.54
N LEU A 363 -1.38 -10.67 12.53
CA LEU A 363 -2.71 -10.05 12.58
C LEU A 363 -3.80 -11.02 12.14
N ASN A 364 -4.94 -10.99 12.85
CA ASN A 364 -6.16 -11.68 12.41
C ASN A 364 -6.98 -10.84 11.42
N ASN A 365 -8.00 -11.43 10.80
CA ASN A 365 -8.82 -10.75 9.78
C ASN A 365 -9.53 -9.49 10.29
N THR A 366 -9.86 -9.41 11.57
CA THR A 366 -10.50 -8.23 12.17
C THR A 366 -9.50 -7.07 12.25
N MET A 367 -8.29 -7.34 12.75
CA MET A 367 -7.23 -6.34 12.84
C MET A 367 -6.75 -5.88 11.46
N LEU A 368 -6.66 -6.79 10.48
CA LEU A 368 -6.35 -6.42 9.10
C LEU A 368 -7.40 -5.49 8.49
N ALA A 369 -8.68 -5.74 8.75
CA ALA A 369 -9.76 -4.90 8.26
C ALA A 369 -9.70 -3.49 8.85
N GLU A 370 -9.35 -3.38 10.13
CA GLU A 370 -9.21 -2.11 10.84
C GLU A 370 -7.97 -1.32 10.38
N ARG A 371 -6.81 -1.97 10.23
CA ARG A 371 -5.55 -1.28 9.91
C ARG A 371 -5.40 -0.91 8.45
N PHE A 372 -5.86 -1.76 7.53
CA PHE A 372 -5.57 -1.61 6.10
C PHE A 372 -6.81 -1.51 5.21
N GLY A 373 -8.01 -1.79 5.74
CA GLY A 373 -9.23 -1.85 4.92
C GLY A 373 -9.53 -0.56 4.17
N GLU A 374 -9.38 0.59 4.84
CA GLU A 374 -9.59 1.90 4.23
C GLU A 374 -8.52 2.22 3.18
N THR A 375 -7.23 2.01 3.49
CA THR A 375 -6.11 2.27 2.58
C THR A 375 -6.16 1.40 1.31
N LEU A 376 -6.69 0.18 1.43
CA LEU A 376 -6.92 -0.72 0.30
C LEU A 376 -8.13 -0.31 -0.56
N GLY A 377 -8.96 0.64 -0.10
CA GLY A 377 -10.18 1.05 -0.79
C GLY A 377 -11.21 -0.07 -0.94
N ILE A 378 -11.18 -1.08 -0.05
CA ILE A 378 -12.07 -2.23 -0.12
C ILE A 378 -13.31 -2.02 0.75
N GLY A 379 -14.47 -2.43 0.26
CA GLY A 379 -15.75 -2.24 0.97
C GLY A 379 -16.44 -0.94 0.57
N THR A 380 -17.34 -0.45 1.43
CA THR A 380 -18.14 0.75 1.14
C THR A 380 -17.43 1.98 1.71
N PRO A 381 -17.21 3.05 0.90
CA PRO A 381 -16.62 4.29 1.40
C PRO A 381 -17.33 4.82 2.64
N GLY A 382 -16.56 5.23 3.65
CA GLY A 382 -17.08 5.73 4.93
C GLY A 382 -17.65 4.67 5.87
N ARG A 383 -17.54 3.37 5.54
CA ARG A 383 -17.91 2.27 6.44
C ARG A 383 -16.69 1.42 6.80
N LYS A 384 -16.67 0.91 8.03
CA LYS A 384 -15.64 -0.04 8.47
C LYS A 384 -15.70 -1.31 7.61
N VAL A 385 -14.53 -1.76 7.16
CA VAL A 385 -14.38 -3.00 6.41
C VAL A 385 -14.65 -4.19 7.33
N SER A 386 -15.39 -5.18 6.85
CA SER A 386 -15.66 -6.39 7.63
C SER A 386 -14.50 -7.39 7.53
N HIS A 387 -14.25 -8.15 8.60
CA HIS A 387 -13.32 -9.28 8.58
C HIS A 387 -13.69 -10.31 7.49
N SER A 388 -14.98 -10.43 7.16
CA SER A 388 -15.47 -11.31 6.08
C SER A 388 -15.03 -10.84 4.70
N THR A 389 -14.83 -9.54 4.50
CA THR A 389 -14.28 -8.98 3.26
C THR A 389 -12.80 -9.35 3.13
N ILE A 390 -12.02 -9.22 4.21
CA ILE A 390 -10.62 -9.67 4.27
C ILE A 390 -10.50 -11.17 3.93
N HIS A 391 -11.38 -11.98 4.53
CA HIS A 391 -11.42 -13.42 4.27
C HIS A 391 -11.63 -13.79 2.80
N LYS A 392 -12.46 -13.03 2.08
CA LYS A 392 -12.72 -13.24 0.64
C LYS A 392 -11.45 -13.03 -0.19
N TYR A 393 -10.72 -11.93 0.04
CA TYR A 393 -9.48 -11.63 -0.67
C TYR A 393 -8.41 -12.70 -0.40
N ARG A 394 -8.25 -13.09 0.87
CA ARG A 394 -7.30 -14.15 1.25
C ARG A 394 -7.64 -15.50 0.62
N LYS A 395 -8.92 -15.89 0.55
CA LYS A 395 -9.35 -17.12 -0.13
C LYS A 395 -8.98 -17.15 -1.61
N VAL A 396 -9.23 -16.06 -2.33
CA VAL A 396 -8.87 -15.97 -3.76
C VAL A 396 -7.35 -16.02 -3.92
N TYR A 397 -6.60 -15.36 -3.05
CA TYR A 397 -5.15 -15.46 -3.04
C TYR A 397 -4.65 -16.91 -2.79
N GLN A 398 -5.28 -17.66 -1.87
CA GLN A 398 -4.88 -19.04 -1.57
C GLN A 398 -4.97 -19.98 -2.77
N ILE A 399 -5.96 -19.78 -3.65
CA ILE A 399 -6.08 -20.55 -4.91
C ILE A 399 -4.81 -20.36 -5.75
N ARG A 400 -4.38 -19.10 -5.91
CA ARG A 400 -3.14 -18.77 -6.62
C ARG A 400 -1.90 -19.28 -5.88
N ALA A 401 -1.82 -19.11 -4.56
CA ALA A 401 -0.66 -19.53 -3.78
C ALA A 401 -0.40 -21.04 -3.89
N ARG A 402 -1.47 -21.84 -4.06
CA ARG A 402 -1.40 -23.28 -4.31
C ARG A 402 -1.20 -23.67 -5.77
N ARG A 403 -1.10 -22.69 -6.68
CA ARG A 403 -1.03 -22.88 -8.14
C ARG A 403 -2.21 -23.70 -8.69
N GLU A 404 -3.40 -23.40 -8.18
CA GLU A 404 -4.63 -24.01 -8.64
C GLU A 404 -5.38 -23.05 -9.58
N SER A 405 -6.21 -23.59 -10.47
CA SER A 405 -7.21 -22.81 -11.22
C SER A 405 -6.67 -21.58 -11.98
N ALA A 406 -5.65 -21.79 -12.82
CA ALA A 406 -5.01 -20.76 -13.66
C ALA A 406 -5.98 -19.81 -14.36
N SER A 407 -6.95 -20.39 -15.08
CA SER A 407 -7.97 -19.64 -15.84
C SER A 407 -8.81 -18.71 -14.94
N ILE A 408 -9.19 -19.16 -13.75
CA ILE A 408 -10.00 -18.37 -12.79
C ILE A 408 -9.22 -17.14 -12.35
N ILE A 409 -7.98 -17.33 -11.88
CA ILE A 409 -7.15 -16.24 -11.37
C ILE A 409 -6.82 -15.25 -12.50
N ASN A 410 -6.51 -15.74 -13.70
CA ASN A 410 -6.24 -14.89 -14.85
C ASN A 410 -7.48 -14.05 -15.23
N ASP A 411 -8.67 -14.65 -15.22
CA ASP A 411 -9.90 -13.92 -15.53
C ASP A 411 -10.32 -12.95 -14.40
N ILE A 412 -9.92 -13.19 -13.14
CA ILE A 412 -10.07 -12.20 -12.04
C ILE A 412 -9.16 -10.99 -12.27
N ILE A 413 -7.88 -11.24 -12.60
CA ILE A 413 -6.88 -10.18 -12.81
C ILE A 413 -7.25 -9.30 -14.00
N ASN A 414 -7.77 -9.90 -15.06
CA ASN A 414 -8.19 -9.20 -16.28
C ASN A 414 -9.66 -8.71 -16.22
N GLU A 415 -10.28 -8.70 -15.04
CA GLU A 415 -11.66 -8.22 -14.81
C GLU A 415 -12.75 -8.92 -15.65
N LYS A 416 -12.45 -10.11 -16.19
CA LYS A 416 -13.40 -10.97 -16.92
C LYS A 416 -14.31 -11.77 -15.98
N LEU A 417 -13.86 -12.00 -14.75
CA LEU A 417 -14.60 -12.68 -13.70
C LEU A 417 -14.80 -11.75 -12.49
N PRO A 418 -16.05 -11.41 -12.13
CA PRO A 418 -16.33 -10.61 -10.95
C PRO A 418 -15.79 -11.25 -9.65
N PHE A 419 -15.04 -10.46 -8.87
CA PHE A 419 -14.43 -10.91 -7.62
C PHE A 419 -15.42 -11.58 -6.64
N ALA A 420 -16.64 -11.05 -6.53
CA ALA A 420 -17.66 -11.62 -5.65
C ALA A 420 -18.04 -13.06 -6.03
N ILE A 421 -18.10 -13.38 -7.33
CA ILE A 421 -18.37 -14.74 -7.81
C ILE A 421 -17.20 -15.65 -7.48
N ALA A 422 -15.98 -15.20 -7.76
CA ALA A 422 -14.78 -15.97 -7.45
C ALA A 422 -14.65 -16.28 -5.96
N ALA A 423 -14.80 -15.28 -5.09
CA ALA A 423 -14.57 -15.44 -3.66
C ALA A 423 -15.68 -16.21 -2.92
N GLU A 424 -16.93 -16.06 -3.36
CA GLU A 424 -18.09 -16.58 -2.62
C GLU A 424 -18.69 -17.86 -3.20
N ILE A 425 -18.47 -18.13 -4.49
CA ILE A 425 -19.01 -19.32 -5.16
C ILE A 425 -17.90 -20.28 -5.53
N LEU A 426 -16.85 -19.80 -6.22
CA LEU A 426 -15.80 -20.68 -6.73
C LEU A 426 -14.81 -21.09 -5.64
N ALA A 427 -14.29 -20.14 -4.85
CA ALA A 427 -13.27 -20.41 -3.83
C ALA A 427 -13.71 -21.38 -2.72
N PRO A 428 -15.01 -21.45 -2.31
CA PRO A 428 -15.48 -22.48 -1.40
C PRO A 428 -15.44 -23.92 -1.95
N ILE A 429 -15.37 -24.11 -3.28
CA ILE A 429 -15.21 -25.44 -3.89
C ILE A 429 -13.77 -25.90 -3.62
N LYS A 430 -13.64 -26.85 -2.67
CA LYS A 430 -12.34 -27.30 -2.15
C LYS A 430 -11.52 -28.08 -3.17
N ASN A 431 -12.17 -28.91 -4.00
CA ASN A 431 -11.49 -29.69 -5.03
C ASN A 431 -11.19 -28.79 -6.25
N PRO A 432 -9.92 -28.61 -6.64
CA PRO A 432 -9.56 -27.77 -7.78
C PRO A 432 -10.17 -28.25 -9.10
N ALA A 433 -10.24 -29.56 -9.33
CA ALA A 433 -10.79 -30.13 -10.56
C ALA A 433 -12.30 -29.88 -10.70
N ASP A 434 -13.04 -29.94 -9.59
CA ASP A 434 -14.46 -29.56 -9.54
C ASP A 434 -14.65 -28.07 -9.79
N ARG A 435 -13.80 -27.24 -9.16
CA ARG A 435 -13.84 -25.78 -9.31
C ARG A 435 -13.55 -25.35 -10.75
N ASP A 436 -12.54 -25.95 -11.37
CA ASP A 436 -12.13 -25.66 -12.75
C ASP A 436 -13.18 -26.12 -13.76
N SER A 437 -13.71 -27.33 -13.61
CA SER A 437 -14.80 -27.82 -14.46
C SER A 437 -16.05 -26.94 -14.33
N PHE A 438 -16.45 -26.57 -13.11
CA PHE A 438 -17.56 -25.66 -12.91
C PHE A 438 -17.31 -24.28 -13.52
N TYR A 439 -16.10 -23.74 -13.40
CA TYR A 439 -15.77 -22.46 -14.02
C TYR A 439 -15.79 -22.52 -15.56
N LEU A 440 -15.05 -23.45 -16.15
CA LEU A 440 -14.82 -23.53 -17.58
C LEU A 440 -16.08 -23.96 -18.35
N GLU A 441 -16.82 -24.94 -17.83
CA GLU A 441 -17.96 -25.53 -18.55
C GLU A 441 -19.30 -24.83 -18.24
N VAL A 442 -19.41 -24.18 -17.08
CA VAL A 442 -20.69 -23.57 -16.65
C VAL A 442 -20.59 -22.06 -16.52
N VAL A 443 -19.69 -21.55 -15.68
CA VAL A 443 -19.66 -20.11 -15.36
C VAL A 443 -19.24 -19.27 -16.58
N LYS A 444 -18.14 -19.64 -17.22
CA LYS A 444 -17.55 -18.90 -18.35
C LYS A 444 -18.46 -18.85 -19.59
N PRO A 445 -19.08 -19.95 -20.06
CA PRO A 445 -19.93 -19.92 -21.25
C PRO A 445 -21.33 -19.34 -21.01
N LEU A 446 -21.94 -19.60 -19.84
CA LEU A 446 -23.32 -19.20 -19.56
C LEU A 446 -23.44 -17.80 -18.96
N ALA A 447 -22.34 -17.22 -18.45
CA ALA A 447 -22.28 -15.93 -17.77
C ALA A 447 -23.44 -15.67 -16.76
N PRO A 448 -23.74 -16.61 -15.85
CA PRO A 448 -24.85 -16.49 -14.90
C PRO A 448 -24.63 -15.40 -13.84
N THR A 449 -25.74 -14.84 -13.33
CA THR A 449 -25.72 -13.97 -12.14
C THR A 449 -25.39 -14.78 -10.88
N ARG A 450 -25.00 -14.10 -9.79
CA ARG A 450 -24.68 -14.76 -8.50
C ARG A 450 -25.82 -15.65 -7.97
N LEU A 451 -27.07 -15.19 -8.04
CA LEU A 451 -28.23 -15.97 -7.62
C LEU A 451 -28.48 -17.18 -8.51
N GLN A 452 -28.25 -17.04 -9.81
CA GLN A 452 -28.34 -18.15 -10.76
C GLN A 452 -27.25 -19.19 -10.50
N LEU A 453 -26.01 -18.77 -10.23
CA LEU A 453 -24.91 -19.67 -9.87
C LEU A 453 -25.20 -20.49 -8.62
N GLN A 454 -25.71 -19.85 -7.57
CA GLN A 454 -26.09 -20.56 -6.34
C GLN A 454 -27.15 -21.63 -6.61
N LYS A 455 -28.17 -21.31 -7.43
CA LYS A 455 -29.19 -22.28 -7.84
C LYS A 455 -28.57 -23.42 -8.66
N ILE A 456 -27.74 -23.11 -9.65
CA ILE A 456 -27.10 -24.12 -10.50
C ILE A 456 -26.24 -25.05 -9.65
N LEU A 457 -25.36 -24.51 -8.80
CA LEU A 457 -24.49 -25.30 -7.93
C LEU A 457 -25.30 -26.21 -7.01
N THR A 458 -26.37 -25.69 -6.40
CA THR A 458 -27.28 -26.48 -5.55
C THR A 458 -27.95 -27.61 -6.33
N LEU A 459 -28.34 -27.38 -7.59
CA LEU A 459 -28.97 -28.41 -8.43
C LEU A 459 -27.96 -29.48 -8.85
N LEU A 460 -26.74 -29.10 -9.24
CA LEU A 460 -25.69 -30.04 -9.62
C LEU A 460 -25.26 -30.92 -8.43
N GLN A 461 -25.13 -30.33 -7.23
CA GLN A 461 -24.76 -31.05 -6.00
C GLN A 461 -25.82 -32.02 -5.47
N LYS A 462 -27.04 -32.03 -6.03
CA LYS A 462 -28.06 -33.04 -5.68
C LYS A 462 -27.77 -34.40 -6.30
N LYS A 463 -26.92 -34.47 -7.32
CA LYS A 463 -26.47 -35.74 -7.89
C LYS A 463 -25.36 -36.33 -6.98
N PRO A 464 -25.30 -37.67 -6.82
CA PRO A 464 -24.40 -38.32 -5.86
C PRO A 464 -22.92 -38.27 -6.27
N ASP A 465 -22.64 -38.01 -7.54
CA ASP A 465 -21.28 -37.99 -8.08
C ASP A 465 -20.51 -36.70 -7.76
N GLN A 466 -19.18 -36.76 -7.90
CA GLN A 466 -18.34 -35.58 -7.86
C GLN A 466 -18.81 -34.53 -8.87
N LEU A 467 -18.64 -33.25 -8.53
CA LEU A 467 -19.18 -32.13 -9.30
C LEU A 467 -18.63 -32.12 -10.73
N LYS A 468 -17.32 -32.34 -10.90
CA LYS A 468 -16.68 -32.48 -12.22
C LYS A 468 -17.30 -33.59 -13.05
N ASN A 469 -17.47 -34.78 -12.48
CA ASN A 469 -18.02 -35.93 -13.20
C ASN A 469 -19.47 -35.67 -13.62
N THR A 470 -20.25 -35.03 -12.73
CA THR A 470 -21.61 -34.59 -13.04
C THR A 470 -21.63 -33.60 -14.19
N ILE A 471 -20.79 -32.57 -14.15
CA ILE A 471 -20.72 -31.53 -15.20
C ILE A 471 -20.26 -32.11 -16.53
N ASN A 472 -19.30 -33.02 -16.51
CA ASN A 472 -18.73 -33.63 -17.71
C ASN A 472 -19.57 -34.80 -18.27
N SER A 473 -20.68 -35.16 -17.63
CA SER A 473 -21.58 -36.18 -18.17
C SER A 473 -22.25 -35.71 -19.45
N ASP A 474 -22.47 -36.63 -20.40
CA ASP A 474 -23.11 -36.34 -21.69
C ASP A 474 -24.48 -35.67 -21.52
N GLU A 475 -25.23 -36.06 -20.47
CA GLU A 475 -26.51 -35.45 -20.12
C GLU A 475 -26.33 -33.94 -19.86
N ILE A 476 -25.43 -33.54 -18.96
CA ILE A 476 -25.25 -32.14 -18.57
C ILE A 476 -24.59 -31.33 -19.69
N GLN A 477 -23.60 -31.90 -20.39
CA GLN A 477 -22.97 -31.24 -21.54
C GLN A 477 -23.99 -30.99 -22.67
N GLY A 478 -24.90 -31.95 -22.92
CA GLY A 478 -26.01 -31.77 -23.85
C GLY A 478 -26.96 -30.63 -23.42
N LEU A 479 -27.25 -30.50 -22.14
CA LEU A 479 -28.06 -29.39 -21.60
C LEU A 479 -27.35 -28.04 -21.76
N ILE A 480 -26.05 -27.97 -21.48
CA ILE A 480 -25.24 -26.74 -21.65
C ILE A 480 -25.25 -26.34 -23.12
N ALA A 481 -24.94 -27.26 -24.04
CA ALA A 481 -24.95 -27.00 -25.48
C ALA A 481 -26.32 -26.51 -25.98
N THR A 482 -27.41 -27.07 -25.44
CA THR A 482 -28.78 -26.62 -25.76
C THR A 482 -29.04 -25.21 -25.22
N ALA A 483 -28.64 -24.92 -23.97
CA ALA A 483 -28.81 -23.62 -23.35
C ALA A 483 -28.00 -22.52 -24.06
N MET A 484 -26.82 -22.84 -24.61
CA MET A 484 -25.97 -21.91 -25.35
C MET A 484 -26.62 -21.37 -26.62
N ARG A 485 -27.63 -22.05 -27.18
CA ARG A 485 -28.41 -21.59 -28.34
C ARG A 485 -29.51 -20.59 -27.98
N SER A 486 -29.79 -20.39 -26.69
CA SER A 486 -30.79 -19.44 -26.21
C SER A 486 -30.18 -18.06 -25.97
N ASP A 487 -30.95 -17.00 -26.21
CA ASP A 487 -30.59 -15.63 -25.84
C ASP A 487 -30.40 -15.48 -24.32
N GLN A 488 -31.12 -16.27 -23.53
CA GLN A 488 -31.03 -16.31 -22.07
C GLN A 488 -30.40 -17.62 -21.58
N LYS A 489 -29.11 -17.78 -21.88
CA LYS A 489 -28.31 -19.00 -21.62
C LYS A 489 -28.45 -19.55 -20.21
N ALA A 490 -28.15 -18.73 -19.19
CA ALA A 490 -28.18 -19.19 -17.79
C ALA A 490 -29.60 -19.54 -17.28
N PRO A 491 -30.65 -18.72 -17.50
CA PRO A 491 -32.03 -19.12 -17.22
C PRO A 491 -32.47 -20.40 -17.94
N ALA A 492 -32.14 -20.53 -19.23
CA ALA A 492 -32.45 -21.72 -20.02
C ALA A 492 -31.80 -22.97 -19.41
N PHE A 493 -30.52 -22.89 -19.05
CA PHE A 493 -29.81 -24.00 -18.40
C PHE A 493 -30.45 -24.39 -17.06
N ILE A 494 -30.80 -23.42 -16.20
CA ILE A 494 -31.48 -23.70 -14.92
C ILE A 494 -32.80 -24.44 -15.15
N ASN A 495 -33.61 -23.98 -16.10
CA ASN A 495 -34.90 -24.59 -16.40
C ASN A 495 -34.74 -26.02 -16.91
N LEU A 496 -33.75 -26.26 -17.79
CA LEU A 496 -33.43 -27.60 -18.28
C LEU A 496 -32.96 -28.52 -17.15
N LEU A 497 -32.05 -28.03 -16.31
CA LEU A 497 -31.49 -28.79 -15.18
C LEU A 497 -32.55 -29.13 -14.12
N GLN A 498 -33.51 -28.23 -13.88
CA GLN A 498 -34.64 -28.50 -13.00
C GLN A 498 -35.55 -29.59 -13.57
N LYS A 499 -35.84 -29.57 -14.87
CA LYS A 499 -36.66 -30.59 -15.53
C LYS A 499 -36.03 -31.98 -15.49
N THR A 500 -34.70 -32.08 -15.52
CA THR A 500 -34.00 -33.38 -15.41
C THR A 500 -33.94 -33.91 -13.97
N LEU A 501 -33.87 -33.02 -12.97
CA LEU A 501 -33.87 -33.43 -11.55
C LEU A 501 -35.27 -33.76 -11.03
N VAL A 502 -36.29 -33.11 -11.56
CA VAL A 502 -37.68 -33.53 -11.40
C VAL A 502 -37.91 -34.68 -12.38
N LYS A 503 -37.52 -35.90 -12.00
CA LYS A 503 -38.24 -37.07 -12.54
C LYS A 503 -39.73 -36.76 -12.34
N PRO A 504 -40.57 -36.77 -13.37
CA PRO A 504 -42.00 -36.68 -13.14
C PRO A 504 -42.39 -37.93 -12.35
N SER A 505 -42.52 -37.81 -11.02
CA SER A 505 -43.48 -38.66 -10.34
C SER A 505 -44.80 -38.37 -11.05
N ALA A 506 -45.41 -39.41 -11.59
CA ALA A 506 -46.64 -39.30 -12.34
C ALA A 506 -47.72 -38.63 -11.46
N HIS A 507 -47.86 -37.31 -11.54
CA HIS A 507 -49.11 -36.65 -11.21
C HIS A 507 -50.11 -36.95 -12.33
N CYS A 508 -50.55 -38.20 -12.36
CA CYS A 508 -51.89 -38.54 -12.79
C CYS A 508 -52.81 -37.65 -11.94
N SER A 509 -53.50 -36.69 -12.55
CA SER A 509 -54.40 -35.82 -11.78
C SER A 509 -55.34 -36.70 -10.96
N TYR A 510 -55.72 -36.27 -9.75
CA TYR A 510 -56.63 -37.04 -8.88
C TYR A 510 -57.87 -37.56 -9.66
N ALA A 511 -58.36 -36.76 -10.61
CA ALA A 511 -59.44 -37.14 -11.51
C ALA A 511 -59.08 -38.29 -12.49
N LYS A 512 -57.85 -38.32 -13.01
CA LYS A 512 -57.34 -39.40 -13.87
C LYS A 512 -57.08 -40.68 -13.07
N LYS A 513 -56.56 -40.59 -11.83
CA LYS A 513 -56.38 -41.74 -10.92
C LYS A 513 -57.74 -42.38 -10.56
N ILE A 514 -58.76 -41.56 -10.26
CA ILE A 514 -60.12 -42.05 -10.03
C ILE A 514 -60.72 -42.69 -11.31
N LYS A 515 -60.46 -42.12 -12.49
CA LYS A 515 -60.92 -42.70 -13.76
C LYS A 515 -60.30 -44.07 -14.03
N GLU A 516 -59.01 -44.24 -13.74
CA GLU A 516 -58.30 -45.51 -13.88
C GLU A 516 -58.82 -46.56 -12.88
N ILE A 517 -59.03 -46.18 -11.61
CA ILE A 517 -59.64 -47.07 -10.60
C ILE A 517 -61.05 -47.49 -11.03
N ARG A 518 -61.87 -46.52 -11.48
CA ARG A 518 -63.23 -46.80 -11.98
C ARG A 518 -63.20 -47.80 -13.13
N SER A 519 -62.36 -47.56 -14.13
CA SER A 519 -62.25 -48.44 -15.30
C SER A 519 -61.77 -49.85 -14.93
N LYS A 520 -60.90 -49.95 -13.92
CA LYS A 520 -60.28 -51.21 -13.51
C LYS A 520 -61.23 -52.12 -12.74
N TYR A 521 -61.98 -51.56 -11.79
CA TYR A 521 -62.83 -52.35 -10.89
C TYR A 521 -64.29 -52.42 -11.34
N PHE A 522 -64.79 -51.40 -12.05
CA PHE A 522 -66.20 -51.33 -12.46
C PHE A 522 -66.38 -51.45 -13.99
N GLY A 523 -65.29 -51.70 -14.73
CA GLY A 523 -65.30 -51.92 -16.17
C GLY A 523 -65.05 -50.64 -16.99
N PRO A 524 -64.65 -50.80 -18.27
CA PRO A 524 -64.18 -49.70 -19.12
C PRO A 524 -65.25 -48.66 -19.47
N GLU A 525 -66.53 -49.03 -19.44
CA GLU A 525 -67.67 -48.13 -19.70
C GLU A 525 -68.24 -47.47 -18.44
N ALA A 526 -67.67 -47.75 -17.27
CA ALA A 526 -68.18 -47.19 -16.02
C ALA A 526 -68.03 -45.65 -15.98
N GLU A 527 -69.12 -44.98 -15.60
CA GLU A 527 -69.20 -43.53 -15.49
C GLU A 527 -69.09 -43.06 -14.04
N LYS A 528 -69.00 -41.74 -13.82
CA LYS A 528 -68.95 -41.15 -12.47
C LYS A 528 -70.16 -41.50 -11.59
N LYS A 529 -71.29 -41.86 -12.20
CA LYS A 529 -72.50 -42.30 -11.48
C LYS A 529 -72.38 -43.71 -10.91
N ASP A 530 -71.51 -44.53 -11.50
CA ASP A 530 -71.34 -45.94 -11.13
C ASP A 530 -70.32 -46.09 -10.01
N PHE A 531 -69.24 -45.29 -10.03
CA PHE A 531 -68.30 -45.15 -8.92
C PHE A 531 -67.58 -43.79 -8.93
N ASN A 532 -67.51 -43.10 -7.79
CA ASN A 532 -66.73 -41.87 -7.68
C ASN A 532 -66.26 -41.60 -6.25
N ILE A 533 -65.11 -40.95 -6.13
CA ILE A 533 -64.56 -40.50 -4.85
C ILE A 533 -64.48 -38.98 -4.88
N LYS A 534 -65.06 -38.32 -3.88
CA LYS A 534 -64.97 -36.86 -3.69
C LYS A 534 -64.31 -36.57 -2.35
N GLN A 535 -63.38 -35.62 -2.34
CA GLN A 535 -62.83 -35.08 -1.11
C GLN A 535 -63.70 -33.90 -0.66
N ASP A 536 -64.22 -33.93 0.56
CA ASP A 536 -65.00 -32.81 1.09
C ASP A 536 -64.05 -31.67 1.46
N ARG A 537 -63.99 -30.64 0.60
CA ARG A 537 -63.10 -29.49 0.79
C ARG A 537 -63.61 -28.49 1.83
N ARG A 538 -64.80 -28.68 2.40
CA ARG A 538 -65.44 -27.70 3.31
C ARG A 538 -65.28 -28.01 4.80
N LYS A 539 -64.78 -29.19 5.19
CA LYS A 539 -64.51 -29.54 6.60
C LYS A 539 -63.05 -30.01 6.77
N LYS A 540 -62.38 -29.52 7.81
CA LYS A 540 -60.95 -29.81 8.13
C LYS A 540 -60.66 -31.26 8.55
N ASP A 541 -61.67 -32.12 8.61
CA ASP A 541 -61.56 -33.48 9.18
C ASP A 541 -61.11 -34.57 8.18
N GLY A 542 -60.63 -34.21 6.98
CA GLY A 542 -60.09 -35.20 6.03
C GLY A 542 -61.08 -36.24 5.51
N LYS A 543 -62.38 -36.00 5.63
CA LYS A 543 -63.44 -36.94 5.22
C LYS A 543 -63.52 -37.06 3.69
N ILE A 544 -63.68 -38.30 3.23
CA ILE A 544 -63.83 -38.65 1.82
C ILE A 544 -65.21 -39.28 1.63
N GLU A 545 -65.92 -38.82 0.61
CA GLU A 545 -67.21 -39.37 0.20
C GLU A 545 -67.01 -40.33 -0.97
N VAL A 546 -67.40 -41.58 -0.79
CA VAL A 546 -67.40 -42.61 -1.84
C VAL A 546 -68.84 -42.86 -2.27
N SER A 547 -69.13 -42.64 -3.55
CA SER A 547 -70.46 -42.86 -4.15
C SER A 547 -70.38 -44.00 -5.15
N PHE A 548 -71.34 -44.93 -5.11
CA PHE A 548 -71.43 -46.04 -6.05
C PHE A 548 -72.89 -46.45 -6.27
N ARG A 549 -73.19 -47.07 -7.42
CA ARG A 549 -74.55 -47.49 -7.79
C ARG A 549 -74.69 -48.99 -7.74
N ILE A 550 -75.67 -49.48 -6.99
CA ILE A 550 -76.03 -50.90 -6.90
C ILE A 550 -77.39 -51.16 -7.54
N THR A 551 -77.54 -52.30 -8.20
CA THR A 551 -78.80 -52.87 -8.69
C THR A 551 -79.04 -54.24 -8.07
N LYS A 552 -80.27 -54.74 -8.17
CA LYS A 552 -80.68 -56.03 -7.56
C LYS A 552 -79.86 -57.22 -8.10
N ASP A 553 -79.30 -57.09 -9.31
CA ASP A 553 -78.61 -58.17 -10.01
C ASP A 553 -77.09 -58.15 -9.81
N ASN A 554 -76.50 -57.01 -9.41
CA ASN A 554 -75.04 -56.84 -9.29
C ASN A 554 -74.53 -56.48 -7.88
N TYR A 555 -75.41 -56.43 -6.88
CA TYR A 555 -75.05 -55.95 -5.54
C TYR A 555 -73.93 -56.74 -4.85
N LYS A 556 -73.92 -58.07 -4.99
CA LYS A 556 -72.87 -58.91 -4.39
C LYS A 556 -71.49 -58.65 -5.00
N GLU A 557 -71.45 -58.47 -6.32
CA GLU A 557 -70.21 -58.22 -7.05
C GLU A 557 -69.64 -56.84 -6.71
N ILE A 558 -70.49 -55.80 -6.73
CA ILE A 558 -70.07 -54.43 -6.42
C ILE A 558 -69.59 -54.28 -4.98
N LEU A 559 -70.25 -54.92 -4.01
CA LEU A 559 -69.82 -54.89 -2.62
C LEU A 559 -68.46 -55.57 -2.43
N ASN A 560 -68.23 -56.71 -3.09
CA ASN A 560 -66.92 -57.38 -3.04
C ASN A 560 -65.81 -56.53 -3.68
N GLN A 561 -66.08 -55.90 -4.82
CA GLN A 561 -65.12 -54.99 -5.47
C GLN A 561 -64.80 -53.78 -4.60
N LEU A 562 -65.80 -53.25 -3.88
CA LEU A 562 -65.61 -52.14 -2.95
C LEU A 562 -64.77 -52.54 -1.73
N THR A 563 -64.98 -53.74 -1.18
CA THR A 563 -64.15 -54.29 -0.09
C THR A 563 -62.70 -54.49 -0.55
N GLU A 564 -62.47 -55.11 -1.71
CA GLU A 564 -61.12 -55.32 -2.24
C GLU A 564 -60.39 -54.00 -2.53
N LEU A 565 -61.15 -52.98 -2.91
CA LEU A 565 -60.66 -51.64 -3.19
C LEU A 565 -60.29 -50.91 -1.88
N LEU A 566 -61.12 -50.99 -0.84
CA LEU A 566 -60.85 -50.39 0.48
C LEU A 566 -59.68 -51.07 1.23
N ASP A 567 -59.44 -52.37 1.02
CA ASP A 567 -58.32 -53.10 1.64
C ASP A 567 -56.94 -52.73 1.07
N LYS A 568 -56.88 -52.04 -0.07
CA LYS A 568 -55.61 -51.59 -0.68
C LYS A 568 -55.29 -50.16 -0.23
N GLU A 569 -54.16 -49.97 0.47
CA GLU A 569 -53.63 -48.66 0.93
C GLU A 569 -53.39 -47.62 -0.20
N GLN A 570 -53.67 -47.94 -1.47
CA GLN A 570 -53.34 -47.10 -2.64
C GLN A 570 -54.38 -46.01 -2.96
N ILE A 571 -55.50 -45.94 -2.25
CA ILE A 571 -56.62 -45.03 -2.56
C ILE A 571 -56.49 -43.69 -1.82
N PHE A 572 -55.92 -43.73 -0.63
CA PHE A 572 -55.68 -42.56 0.20
C PHE A 572 -54.23 -42.10 -0.01
N PRO A 573 -53.97 -40.80 -0.20
CA PRO A 573 -52.61 -40.27 -0.31
C PRO A 573 -51.85 -40.32 1.01
#